data_AF-A0A524FWV9-F1
#
_entry.id   AF-A0A524FWV9-F1
#
_cell.length_a   1.000
_cell.length_b   1.000
_cell.length_c   1.000
_cell.angle_alpha   90.00
_cell.angle_beta   90.00
_cell.angle_gamma   90.00
#
_symmetry.space_group_name_H-M   'P 1'
#
loop_
_entity.id
_entity.type
_entity.pdbx_description
1 polymer ?
#
loop_
_entity_poly.entity_id
_entity_poly.type
_entity_poly.pdbx_seq_one_letter_code
_entity_poly.pdbx_strand_id
1 'polypeptide(L)'
;MTIYNISIITSTGFPYYHKKFKNLPEGIKLYQRFFDFTEELYREHDLLDPTSSFELNAGLISALFEFAKNIDKKILTLEFKSLKKNINLEEGAQEIRKYQGDALITMQTETYLLHKSIKQKINLLYNTIISQKIPLETAYSITNEEEKIISDILTDNKAKEHVLKNQKELKNLSKNLLDEMGKYGLHNIVITSFDLSPLIVLGDKFSFEDIEVILRNLGDIPDIDPLEWKFRQSFYNDNQIWVYLINSGVGVTEQELFEPYFYLLFAASESYFGDFPGKLTAKFNAILG
;
A
#
# COMPACT_ATOMS: atom_id res chain seq x y z
N MET A 1 -0.13 9.38 7.14
CA MET A 1 -1.18 8.32 7.14
C MET A 1 -1.75 8.29 5.75
N THR A 2 -1.62 7.16 5.07
CA THR A 2 -1.63 7.03 3.60
C THR A 2 -2.85 6.28 3.07
N ILE A 3 -3.67 5.74 3.97
CA ILE A 3 -4.96 5.11 3.73
C ILE A 3 -6.07 6.02 4.29
N TYR A 4 -7.07 6.35 3.49
CA TYR A 4 -8.08 7.36 3.84
C TYR A 4 -9.40 6.75 4.29
N ASN A 5 -9.77 5.62 3.71
CA ASN A 5 -10.94 4.86 4.09
C ASN A 5 -10.80 3.39 3.73
N ILE A 6 -11.67 2.61 4.36
CA ILE A 6 -11.96 1.22 4.00
C ILE A 6 -13.48 1.04 3.98
N SER A 7 -13.96 0.28 3.01
CA SER A 7 -15.35 -0.18 2.94
C SER A 7 -15.38 -1.68 2.71
N ILE A 8 -16.25 -2.38 3.43
CA ILE A 8 -16.55 -3.79 3.22
C ILE A 8 -17.99 -3.85 2.73
N ILE A 9 -18.16 -4.48 1.57
CA ILE A 9 -19.41 -4.54 0.82
C ILE A 9 -19.68 -6.00 0.54
N THR A 10 -20.94 -6.40 0.56
CA THR A 10 -21.35 -7.71 0.06
C THR A 10 -21.17 -7.79 -1.46
N SER A 11 -21.07 -8.99 -2.02
CA SER A 11 -21.04 -9.19 -3.48
C SER A 11 -22.28 -8.66 -4.22
N THR A 12 -23.41 -8.53 -3.51
CA THR A 12 -24.67 -7.98 -4.00
C THR A 12 -24.74 -6.45 -3.94
N GLY A 13 -23.69 -5.79 -3.44
CA GLY A 13 -23.57 -4.33 -3.39
C GLY A 13 -24.12 -3.67 -2.12
N PHE A 14 -24.61 -4.44 -1.14
CA PHE A 14 -25.02 -3.87 0.15
C PHE A 14 -23.78 -3.50 1.00
N PRO A 15 -23.69 -2.25 1.50
CA PRO A 15 -22.61 -1.83 2.37
C PRO A 15 -22.73 -2.51 3.74
N TYR A 16 -21.67 -3.17 4.18
CA TYR A 16 -21.61 -3.85 5.48
C TYR A 16 -20.85 -3.00 6.50
N TYR A 17 -19.72 -2.42 6.11
CA TYR A 17 -18.91 -1.55 6.98
C TYR A 17 -18.23 -0.45 6.18
N HIS A 18 -18.10 0.72 6.81
CA HIS A 18 -17.32 1.82 6.28
C HIS A 18 -16.61 2.57 7.40
N LYS A 19 -15.31 2.78 7.25
CA LYS A 19 -14.53 3.63 8.14
C LYS A 19 -13.75 4.66 7.34
N LYS A 20 -13.95 5.92 7.70
CA LYS A 20 -13.13 7.03 7.26
C LYS A 20 -12.04 7.28 8.31
N PHE A 21 -10.78 7.24 7.89
CA PHE A 21 -9.64 7.52 8.76
C PHE A 21 -9.19 8.99 8.67
N LYS A 22 -9.22 9.59 7.46
CA LYS A 22 -8.89 11.01 7.24
C LYS A 22 -9.67 11.57 6.04
N ASN A 23 -9.73 12.89 5.94
CA ASN A 23 -10.21 13.57 4.74
C ASN A 23 -9.27 13.34 3.55
N LEU A 24 -9.85 13.22 2.36
CA LEU A 24 -9.10 13.12 1.13
C LEU A 24 -8.41 14.47 0.85
N PRO A 25 -7.12 14.48 0.53
CA PRO A 25 -6.44 15.69 0.06
C PRO A 25 -6.99 16.14 -1.29
N GLU A 26 -7.04 17.45 -1.48
CA GLU A 26 -7.49 18.07 -2.74
C GLU A 26 -6.36 18.07 -3.78
N GLY A 27 -6.74 17.97 -5.06
CA GLY A 27 -5.82 18.16 -6.18
C GLY A 27 -4.81 17.03 -6.44
N ILE A 28 -4.88 15.91 -5.73
CA ILE A 28 -3.98 14.77 -5.95
C ILE A 28 -4.71 13.54 -6.51
N LYS A 29 -3.96 12.68 -7.20
CA LYS A 29 -4.44 11.36 -7.63
C LYS A 29 -4.40 10.40 -6.44
N LEU A 30 -5.45 9.59 -6.30
CA LEU A 30 -5.56 8.54 -5.30
C LEU A 30 -5.93 7.23 -5.99
N TYR A 31 -5.55 6.11 -5.39
CA TYR A 31 -6.00 4.80 -5.87
C TYR A 31 -7.22 4.32 -5.10
N GLN A 32 -8.25 3.93 -5.83
CA GLN A 32 -9.34 3.09 -5.32
C GLN A 32 -8.96 1.64 -5.59
N ARG A 33 -8.64 0.90 -4.53
CA ARG A 33 -8.28 -0.52 -4.61
C ARG A 33 -9.48 -1.38 -4.30
N PHE A 34 -9.57 -2.51 -5.00
CA PHE A 34 -10.63 -3.51 -4.86
C PHE A 34 -9.97 -4.85 -4.55
N PHE A 35 -10.50 -5.53 -3.54
CA PHE A 35 -10.07 -6.86 -3.12
C PHE A 35 -11.31 -7.74 -3.04
N ASP A 36 -11.41 -8.64 -4.02
CA ASP A 36 -12.51 -9.57 -4.16
C ASP A 36 -12.20 -10.85 -3.39
N PHE A 37 -13.09 -11.21 -2.47
CA PHE A 37 -13.03 -12.43 -1.68
C PHE A 37 -14.21 -13.37 -1.95
N THR A 38 -15.01 -13.10 -2.98
CA THR A 38 -16.13 -13.96 -3.38
C THR A 38 -15.67 -15.40 -3.65
N GLU A 39 -16.54 -16.36 -3.33
CA GLU A 39 -16.29 -17.75 -3.75
C GLU A 39 -16.22 -17.78 -5.28
N GLU A 40 -15.13 -18.34 -5.81
CA GLU A 40 -14.96 -18.55 -7.25
C GLU A 40 -15.93 -19.65 -7.74
N LEU A 41 -17.22 -19.33 -7.78
CA LEU A 41 -18.14 -19.94 -8.72
C LEU A 41 -17.80 -19.31 -10.08
N TYR A 42 -16.68 -19.72 -10.68
CA TYR A 42 -16.46 -19.50 -12.10
C TYR A 42 -17.65 -20.14 -12.80
N ARG A 43 -18.68 -19.33 -13.08
CA ARG A 43 -19.58 -19.65 -14.17
C ARG A 43 -18.64 -19.78 -15.36
N GLU A 44 -18.66 -20.94 -16.00
CA GLU A 44 -18.16 -21.07 -17.36
C GLU A 44 -18.95 -20.03 -18.16
N HIS A 45 -18.44 -18.80 -18.19
CA HIS A 45 -18.90 -17.79 -19.10
C HIS A 45 -18.35 -18.24 -20.43
N ASP A 46 -19.09 -19.16 -21.04
CA ASP A 46 -19.19 -19.29 -22.49
C ASP A 46 -19.00 -17.91 -23.09
N LEU A 47 -18.05 -17.84 -24.02
CA LEU A 47 -17.62 -16.65 -24.74
C LEU A 47 -18.80 -15.68 -24.94
N LEU A 48 -18.88 -14.64 -24.11
CA LEU A 48 -19.83 -13.56 -24.31
C LEU A 48 -19.70 -13.11 -25.76
N ASP A 49 -20.81 -13.09 -26.49
CA ASP A 49 -20.79 -12.62 -27.86
C ASP A 49 -20.37 -11.13 -27.89
N PRO A 50 -19.82 -10.65 -29.02
CA PRO A 50 -19.31 -9.29 -29.10
C PRO A 50 -20.34 -8.20 -28.74
N THR A 51 -21.62 -8.45 -29.00
CA THR A 51 -22.70 -7.50 -28.68
C THR A 51 -22.93 -7.44 -27.18
N SER A 52 -23.07 -8.60 -26.52
CA SER A 52 -23.20 -8.66 -25.06
C SER A 52 -22.00 -8.04 -24.34
N SER A 53 -20.78 -8.26 -24.84
CA SER A 53 -19.57 -7.64 -24.29
C SER A 53 -19.57 -6.12 -24.46
N PHE A 54 -19.99 -5.61 -25.62
CA PHE A 54 -20.13 -4.18 -25.85
C PHE A 54 -21.18 -3.55 -24.94
N GLU A 55 -22.36 -4.17 -24.80
CA GLU A 55 -23.44 -3.67 -23.94
C GLU A 55 -23.04 -3.61 -22.46
N LEU A 56 -22.36 -4.64 -21.95
CA LEU A 56 -21.83 -4.65 -20.58
C LEU A 56 -20.79 -3.55 -20.36
N ASN A 57 -19.86 -3.39 -21.31
CA ASN A 57 -18.86 -2.33 -21.24
C ASN A 57 -19.51 -0.94 -21.30
N ALA A 58 -20.48 -0.71 -22.20
CA ALA A 58 -21.20 0.54 -22.30
C ALA A 58 -21.97 0.86 -21.00
N GLY A 59 -22.68 -0.13 -20.45
CA GLY A 59 -23.39 -0.01 -19.17
C GLY A 59 -22.46 0.36 -18.02
N LEU A 60 -21.30 -0.30 -17.91
CA LEU A 60 -20.29 0.01 -16.91
C LEU A 60 -19.76 1.44 -17.05
N ILE A 61 -19.35 1.85 -18.26
CA ILE A 61 -18.80 3.19 -18.50
C ILE A 61 -19.84 4.27 -18.25
N SER A 62 -21.08 4.09 -18.69
CA SER A 62 -22.19 5.01 -18.40
C SER A 62 -22.46 5.13 -16.90
N ALA A 63 -22.51 4.01 -16.18
CA ALA A 63 -22.71 4.02 -14.73
C ALA A 63 -21.56 4.73 -14.00
N LEU A 64 -20.31 4.47 -14.40
CA LEU A 64 -19.14 5.11 -13.81
C LEU A 64 -19.08 6.61 -14.12
N PHE A 65 -19.47 7.04 -15.31
CA PHE A 65 -19.54 8.45 -15.67
C PHE A 65 -20.58 9.21 -14.84
N GLU A 66 -21.80 8.68 -14.74
CA GLU A 66 -22.85 9.28 -13.90
C GLU A 66 -22.47 9.26 -12.42
N PHE A 67 -21.87 8.17 -11.93
CA PHE A 67 -21.34 8.09 -10.58
C PHE A 67 -20.29 9.19 -10.30
N ALA A 68 -19.29 9.33 -11.18
CA ALA A 68 -18.23 10.31 -11.05
C ALA A 68 -18.77 11.74 -11.00
N LYS A 69 -19.73 12.05 -11.86
CA LYS A 69 -20.44 13.34 -11.90
C LYS A 69 -21.20 13.61 -10.59
N ASN A 70 -21.87 12.61 -10.04
CA ASN A 70 -22.67 12.76 -8.82
C ASN A 70 -21.84 12.94 -7.54
N ILE A 71 -20.56 12.55 -7.54
CA ILE A 71 -19.66 12.71 -6.39
C ILE A 71 -18.60 13.80 -6.60
N ASP A 72 -18.74 14.60 -7.66
CA ASP A 72 -17.79 15.64 -8.06
C ASP A 72 -16.34 15.13 -8.16
N LYS A 73 -16.17 13.96 -8.78
CA LYS A 73 -14.84 13.38 -9.03
C LYS A 73 -14.65 13.10 -10.50
N LYS A 74 -13.39 13.15 -10.94
CA LYS A 74 -12.99 12.77 -12.30
C LYS A 74 -12.33 11.39 -12.29
N ILE A 75 -12.93 10.44 -12.98
CA ILE A 75 -12.28 9.16 -13.30
C ILE A 75 -11.33 9.41 -14.47
N LEU A 76 -10.03 9.27 -14.25
CA LEU A 76 -9.01 9.45 -15.30
C LEU A 76 -8.64 8.13 -15.98
N THR A 77 -8.57 7.05 -15.20
CA THR A 77 -8.08 5.76 -15.67
C THR A 77 -8.79 4.65 -14.89
N LEU A 78 -9.25 3.62 -15.62
CA LEU A 78 -9.70 2.35 -15.09
C LEU A 78 -8.77 1.30 -15.69
N GLU A 79 -8.10 0.55 -14.83
CA GLU A 79 -7.19 -0.50 -15.26
C GLU A 79 -7.78 -1.86 -14.92
N PHE A 80 -7.95 -2.70 -15.94
CA PHE A 80 -8.42 -4.07 -15.78
C PHE A 80 -7.28 -5.03 -16.09
N LYS A 81 -7.07 -6.01 -15.21
CA LYS A 81 -6.19 -7.14 -15.50
C LYS A 81 -7.05 -8.32 -15.94
N SER A 82 -6.81 -8.81 -17.16
CA SER A 82 -7.46 -10.04 -17.62
C SER A 82 -7.09 -11.20 -16.69
N LEU A 83 -8.10 -11.93 -16.22
CA LEU A 83 -7.89 -13.17 -15.48
C LEU A 83 -7.26 -14.18 -16.43
N LYS A 84 -6.14 -14.80 -16.01
CA LYS A 84 -5.55 -15.89 -16.80
C LYS A 84 -6.60 -16.98 -16.93
N LYS A 85 -7.02 -17.30 -18.16
CA LYS A 85 -7.79 -18.53 -18.40
C LYS A 85 -6.91 -19.69 -17.96
N ASN A 86 -7.41 -20.51 -17.05
CA ASN A 86 -6.75 -21.73 -16.56
C ASN A 86 -6.61 -22.72 -17.73
N ILE A 87 -5.59 -22.55 -18.57
CA ILE A 87 -5.36 -23.44 -19.71
C ILE A 87 -4.48 -24.63 -19.34
N ASN A 88 -3.72 -24.60 -18.23
CA ASN A 88 -3.01 -25.77 -17.71
C ASN A 88 -2.86 -25.67 -16.18
N LEU A 89 -3.69 -26.39 -15.44
CA LEU A 89 -3.55 -26.60 -14.00
C LEU A 89 -3.38 -28.10 -13.73
N GLU A 90 -2.17 -28.62 -13.89
CA GLU A 90 -1.80 -29.93 -13.30
C GLU A 90 -0.81 -29.80 -12.13
N GLU A 91 -0.24 -28.63 -11.86
CA GLU A 91 0.61 -28.42 -10.67
C GLU A 91 0.30 -27.04 -10.05
N GLY A 92 -0.60 -27.01 -9.07
CA GLY A 92 -0.95 -25.79 -8.32
C GLY A 92 -2.42 -25.63 -7.94
N ALA A 93 -3.31 -26.52 -8.40
CA ALA A 93 -4.77 -26.46 -8.22
C ALA A 93 -5.28 -26.74 -6.78
N GLN A 94 -4.50 -26.44 -5.74
CA GLN A 94 -4.96 -26.51 -4.34
C GLN A 94 -5.27 -25.14 -3.71
N GLU A 95 -4.95 -24.01 -4.36
CA GLU A 95 -5.28 -22.68 -3.79
C GLU A 95 -6.65 -22.11 -4.21
N ILE A 96 -7.40 -22.78 -5.10
CA ILE A 96 -8.62 -22.25 -5.73
C ILE A 96 -9.87 -22.29 -4.82
N ARG A 97 -9.75 -22.71 -3.55
CA ARG A 97 -10.87 -22.73 -2.58
C ARG A 97 -10.53 -22.03 -1.26
N LYS A 98 -9.86 -20.87 -1.30
CA LYS A 98 -9.36 -20.25 -0.06
C LYS A 98 -10.39 -19.40 0.69
N TYR A 99 -11.32 -18.75 0.00
CA TYR A 99 -12.23 -17.79 0.61
C TYR A 99 -13.63 -18.38 0.74
N GLN A 100 -14.26 -18.14 1.89
CA GLN A 100 -15.51 -18.80 2.28
C GLN A 100 -16.75 -17.90 2.11
N GLY A 101 -16.73 -16.85 1.27
CA GLY A 101 -17.97 -16.18 0.88
C GLY A 101 -17.89 -14.78 0.31
N ASP A 102 -19.01 -14.08 0.33
CA ASP A 102 -19.32 -12.95 -0.56
C ASP A 102 -18.92 -11.56 -0.01
N ALA A 103 -17.62 -11.28 0.06
CA ALA A 103 -17.11 -9.98 0.51
C ALA A 103 -16.24 -9.28 -0.55
N LEU A 104 -16.55 -8.01 -0.81
CA LEU A 104 -15.73 -7.07 -1.55
C LEU A 104 -15.18 -6.02 -0.59
N ILE A 105 -13.86 -5.98 -0.43
CA ILE A 105 -13.20 -4.96 0.38
C ILE A 105 -12.60 -3.91 -0.55
N THR A 106 -12.88 -2.64 -0.26
CA THR A 106 -12.38 -1.51 -1.05
C THR A 106 -11.70 -0.48 -0.17
N MET A 107 -10.69 0.21 -0.69
CA MET A 107 -9.97 1.25 0.06
C MET A 107 -9.40 2.34 -0.84
N GLN A 108 -9.25 3.53 -0.27
CA GLN A 108 -8.57 4.66 -0.91
C GLN A 108 -7.18 4.85 -0.32
N THR A 109 -6.16 4.83 -1.17
CA THR A 109 -4.75 4.96 -0.77
C THR A 109 -3.99 5.97 -1.61
N GLU A 110 -2.85 6.41 -1.08
CA GLU A 110 -1.79 7.05 -1.87
C GLU A 110 -1.32 6.18 -3.04
N THR A 111 -0.79 6.82 -4.09
CA THR A 111 -0.38 6.15 -5.34
C THR A 111 0.92 5.37 -5.20
N TYR A 112 1.79 5.77 -4.28
CA TYR A 112 3.11 5.15 -4.09
C TYR A 112 3.09 3.91 -3.19
N LEU A 113 1.94 3.55 -2.58
CA LEU A 113 1.88 2.37 -1.73
C LEU A 113 1.98 1.08 -2.55
N LEU A 114 2.76 0.13 -2.05
CA LEU A 114 2.99 -1.15 -2.70
C LEU A 114 1.71 -1.99 -2.70
N HIS A 115 1.22 -2.36 -3.89
CA HIS A 115 -0.02 -3.14 -4.01
C HIS A 115 0.08 -4.49 -3.29
N LYS A 116 1.22 -5.17 -3.40
CA LYS A 116 1.45 -6.47 -2.74
C LYS A 116 1.32 -6.37 -1.21
N SER A 117 1.94 -5.35 -0.62
CA SER A 117 1.89 -5.08 0.83
C SER A 117 0.46 -4.75 1.30
N ILE A 118 -0.24 -3.87 0.58
CA ILE A 118 -1.63 -3.54 0.88
C ILE A 118 -2.53 -4.78 0.77
N LYS A 119 -2.32 -5.62 -0.25
CA LYS A 119 -3.06 -6.88 -0.38
C LYS A 119 -2.84 -7.81 0.80
N GLN A 120 -1.62 -7.88 1.34
CA GLN A 120 -1.32 -8.68 2.53
C GLN A 120 -2.06 -8.16 3.78
N LYS A 121 -2.13 -6.82 3.98
CA LYS A 121 -2.97 -6.24 5.05
C LYS A 121 -4.42 -6.64 4.90
N ILE A 122 -4.96 -6.53 3.70
CA ILE A 122 -6.37 -6.82 3.43
C ILE A 122 -6.69 -8.32 3.58
N ASN A 123 -5.77 -9.19 3.18
CA ASN A 123 -5.88 -10.63 3.46
C ASN A 123 -5.89 -10.92 4.97
N LEU A 124 -5.03 -10.24 5.75
CA LEU A 124 -5.01 -10.38 7.20
C LEU A 124 -6.35 -9.95 7.81
N LEU A 125 -6.87 -8.78 7.40
CA LEU A 125 -8.19 -8.30 7.84
C LEU A 125 -9.31 -9.27 7.50
N TYR A 126 -9.29 -9.81 6.28
CA TYR A 126 -10.28 -10.79 5.86
C TYR A 126 -10.21 -12.05 6.73
N ASN A 127 -9.02 -12.64 6.89
CA ASN A 127 -8.85 -13.87 7.63
C ASN A 127 -9.18 -13.70 9.12
N THR A 128 -8.77 -12.60 9.73
CA THR A 128 -8.90 -12.38 11.18
C THR A 128 -10.32 -11.93 11.58
N ILE A 129 -10.99 -11.11 10.77
CA ILE A 129 -12.25 -10.46 11.16
C ILE A 129 -13.42 -10.84 10.26
N ILE A 130 -13.24 -10.75 8.94
CA ILE A 130 -14.37 -10.81 8.00
C ILE A 130 -14.84 -12.24 7.79
N SER A 131 -13.93 -13.18 7.61
CA SER A 131 -14.22 -14.59 7.31
C SER A 131 -15.15 -15.23 8.34
N GLN A 132 -14.98 -14.87 9.62
CA GLN A 132 -15.77 -15.40 10.75
C GLN A 132 -17.20 -14.85 10.80
N LYS A 133 -17.48 -13.79 10.04
CA LYS A 133 -18.79 -13.11 10.00
C LYS A 133 -19.51 -13.33 8.67
N ILE A 134 -19.05 -14.27 7.85
CA ILE A 134 -19.74 -14.65 6.62
C ILE A 134 -20.88 -15.65 6.95
N PRO A 135 -22.09 -15.49 6.38
CA PRO A 135 -22.52 -14.40 5.50
C PRO A 135 -22.63 -13.07 6.25
N LEU A 136 -22.26 -11.98 5.58
CA LEU A 136 -22.25 -10.62 6.15
C LEU A 136 -23.68 -10.14 6.45
N GLU A 137 -24.22 -10.53 7.59
CA GLU A 137 -25.54 -10.15 8.08
C GLU A 137 -25.47 -8.95 9.02
N THR A 138 -26.53 -8.13 9.02
CA THR A 138 -26.62 -6.90 9.84
C THR A 138 -26.53 -7.15 11.36
N ALA A 139 -26.82 -8.37 11.82
CA ALA A 139 -26.74 -8.76 13.23
C ALA A 139 -25.28 -8.88 13.74
N TYR A 140 -24.34 -9.16 12.85
CA TYR A 140 -22.92 -9.30 13.19
C TYR A 140 -22.18 -8.04 12.78
N SER A 141 -22.32 -6.94 13.53
CA SER A 141 -21.56 -5.70 13.24
C SER A 141 -20.08 -5.84 13.61
N ILE A 142 -19.23 -5.02 12.99
CA ILE A 142 -17.86 -4.83 13.46
C ILE A 142 -17.90 -4.16 14.83
N THR A 143 -17.24 -4.77 15.81
CA THR A 143 -17.14 -4.26 17.18
C THR A 143 -16.09 -3.14 17.29
N ASN A 144 -16.10 -2.37 18.38
CA ASN A 144 -15.08 -1.34 18.62
C ASN A 144 -13.66 -1.93 18.74
N GLU A 145 -13.54 -3.16 19.26
CA GLU A 145 -12.25 -3.85 19.37
C GLU A 145 -11.74 -4.28 17.99
N GLU A 146 -12.62 -4.84 17.16
CA GLU A 146 -12.31 -5.17 15.77
C GLU A 146 -11.97 -3.93 14.94
N GLU A 147 -12.68 -2.82 15.13
CA GLU A 147 -12.35 -1.54 14.50
C GLU A 147 -10.96 -1.04 14.88
N LYS A 148 -10.57 -1.19 16.15
CA LYS A 148 -9.22 -0.87 16.58
C LYS A 148 -8.19 -1.74 15.88
N ILE A 149 -8.43 -3.06 15.80
CA ILE A 149 -7.54 -3.99 15.07
C ILE A 149 -7.44 -3.59 13.59
N ILE A 150 -8.56 -3.26 12.94
CA ILE A 150 -8.58 -2.76 11.55
C ILE A 150 -7.69 -1.52 11.43
N SER A 151 -7.87 -0.55 12.34
CA SER A 151 -7.08 0.68 12.35
C SER A 151 -5.60 0.40 12.57
N ASP A 152 -5.25 -0.47 13.51
CA ASP A 152 -3.87 -0.77 13.87
C ASP A 152 -3.12 -1.45 12.70
N ILE A 153 -3.76 -2.41 12.02
CA ILE A 153 -3.21 -3.07 10.82
C ILE A 153 -3.06 -2.07 9.66
N LEU A 154 -4.09 -1.26 9.39
CA LEU A 154 -4.06 -0.34 8.24
C LEU A 154 -3.07 0.81 8.44
N THR A 155 -2.82 1.21 9.69
CA THR A 155 -1.92 2.34 10.02
C THR A 155 -0.51 1.92 10.43
N ASP A 156 -0.17 0.63 10.32
CA ASP A 156 1.12 0.06 10.73
C ASP A 156 1.48 0.45 12.17
N ASN A 157 0.51 0.43 13.09
CA ASN A 157 0.68 1.03 14.41
C ASN A 157 1.83 0.38 15.19
N LYS A 158 1.98 -0.95 15.10
CA LYS A 158 3.09 -1.68 15.75
C LYS A 158 4.46 -1.26 15.21
N ALA A 159 4.59 -1.13 13.89
CA ALA A 159 5.82 -0.66 13.26
C ALA A 159 6.17 0.76 13.71
N LYS A 160 5.15 1.63 13.80
CA LYS A 160 5.27 3.02 14.26
C LYS A 160 5.69 3.10 15.72
N GLU A 161 5.07 2.34 16.62
CA GLU A 161 5.42 2.29 18.04
C GLU A 161 6.86 1.83 18.24
N HIS A 162 7.29 0.81 17.49
CA HIS A 162 8.64 0.29 17.55
C HIS A 162 9.70 1.33 17.10
N VAL A 163 9.44 2.04 16.00
CA VAL A 163 10.31 3.14 15.54
C VAL A 163 10.33 4.30 16.54
N LEU A 164 9.18 4.65 17.12
CA LEU A 164 9.09 5.72 18.13
C LEU A 164 9.88 5.40 19.39
N LYS A 165 9.84 4.14 19.84
CA LYS A 165 10.62 3.67 21.00
C LYS A 165 12.12 3.87 20.81
N ASN A 166 12.62 3.68 19.58
CA ASN A 166 14.02 3.80 19.21
C ASN A 166 14.39 5.17 18.60
N GLN A 167 13.47 6.13 18.60
CA GLN A 167 13.60 7.39 17.85
C GLN A 167 14.86 8.19 18.20
N LYS A 168 15.24 8.25 19.47
CA LYS A 168 16.40 9.05 19.92
C LYS A 168 17.71 8.48 19.35
N GLU A 169 17.85 7.16 19.35
CA GLU A 169 19.03 6.49 18.83
C GLU A 169 19.11 6.62 17.31
N LEU A 170 17.98 6.41 16.62
CA LEU A 170 17.86 6.61 15.18
C LEU A 170 18.24 8.04 14.76
N LYS A 171 17.74 9.06 15.48
CA LYS A 171 18.07 10.48 15.21
C LYS A 171 19.56 10.78 15.38
N ASN A 172 20.17 10.25 16.45
CA ASN A 172 21.61 10.45 16.68
C ASN A 172 22.44 9.78 15.58
N LEU A 173 22.11 8.55 15.23
CA LEU A 173 22.79 7.81 14.17
C LEU A 173 22.61 8.51 12.81
N SER A 174 21.38 8.91 12.47
CA SER A 174 21.08 9.56 11.20
C SER A 174 21.77 10.91 11.06
N LYS A 175 21.90 11.68 12.15
CA LYS A 175 22.65 12.94 12.12
C LYS A 175 24.09 12.72 11.67
N ASN A 176 24.78 11.74 12.25
CA ASN A 176 26.15 11.40 11.86
C ASN A 176 26.25 10.96 10.39
N LEU A 177 25.28 10.17 9.91
CA LEU A 177 25.22 9.72 8.52
C LEU A 177 24.94 10.86 7.55
N LEU A 178 24.07 11.80 7.92
CA LEU A 178 23.74 13.00 7.12
C LEU A 178 24.92 13.99 7.09
N ASP A 179 25.64 14.15 8.20
CA ASP A 179 26.85 14.98 8.25
C ASP A 179 27.97 14.39 7.37
N GLU A 180 28.10 13.06 7.33
CA GLU A 180 29.04 12.31 6.47
C GLU A 180 28.65 12.41 4.99
N MET A 181 27.39 12.08 4.66
CA MET A 181 26.93 11.91 3.28
C MET A 181 26.28 13.14 2.65
N GLY A 182 26.02 14.19 3.43
CA GLY A 182 25.43 15.43 2.93
C GLY A 182 26.29 16.10 1.85
N LYS A 183 27.62 16.02 1.97
CA LYS A 183 28.57 16.49 0.95
C LYS A 183 28.48 15.70 -0.36
N TYR A 184 27.99 14.47 -0.31
CA TYR A 184 27.74 13.60 -1.46
C TYR A 184 26.27 13.69 -1.94
N GLY A 185 25.52 14.67 -1.42
CA GLY A 185 24.17 15.03 -1.87
C GLY A 185 23.03 14.29 -1.17
N LEU A 186 23.27 13.56 -0.08
CA LEU A 186 22.18 13.04 0.76
C LEU A 186 21.44 14.19 1.45
N HIS A 187 20.11 14.17 1.38
CA HIS A 187 19.26 15.22 1.94
C HIS A 187 18.47 14.75 3.16
N ASN A 188 17.76 13.63 3.01
CA ASN A 188 16.96 13.03 4.06
C ASN A 188 17.08 11.52 4.03
N ILE A 189 16.91 10.90 5.19
CA ILE A 189 16.71 9.47 5.37
C ILE A 189 15.29 9.30 5.91
N VAL A 190 14.50 8.41 5.34
CA VAL A 190 13.14 8.11 5.83
C VAL A 190 13.04 6.64 6.13
N ILE A 191 12.45 6.29 7.26
CA ILE A 191 12.06 4.91 7.56
C ILE A 191 10.56 4.83 7.30
N THR A 192 10.14 3.86 6.51
CA THR A 192 8.74 3.59 6.18
C THR A 192 8.34 2.21 6.66
N SER A 193 7.04 1.97 6.77
CA SER A 193 6.49 0.62 6.92
C SER A 193 6.63 -0.18 5.62
N PHE A 194 6.20 -1.43 5.67
CA PHE A 194 6.33 -2.39 4.56
C PHE A 194 5.47 -2.05 3.34
N ASP A 195 4.50 -1.14 3.44
CA ASP A 195 3.72 -0.64 2.31
C ASP A 195 4.24 0.70 1.76
N LEU A 196 5.37 1.19 2.28
CA LEU A 196 6.01 2.50 2.02
C LEU A 196 5.38 3.71 2.72
N SER A 197 4.49 3.51 3.69
CA SER A 197 3.98 4.62 4.49
C SER A 197 5.08 5.21 5.38
N PRO A 198 5.38 6.53 5.29
CA PRO A 198 6.43 7.14 6.11
C PRO A 198 6.14 7.03 7.61
N LEU A 199 7.12 6.54 8.38
CA LEU A 199 7.05 6.41 9.85
C LEU A 199 7.87 7.48 10.57
N ILE A 200 9.05 7.80 10.04
CA ILE A 200 9.92 8.88 10.54
C ILE A 200 10.76 9.47 9.40
N VAL A 201 10.86 10.80 9.40
CA VAL A 201 11.75 11.57 8.52
C VAL A 201 12.94 12.06 9.33
N LEU A 202 14.15 11.83 8.81
CA LEU A 202 15.43 12.17 9.43
C LEU A 202 16.19 13.09 8.47
N GLY A 203 16.61 14.26 8.96
CA GLY A 203 17.19 15.34 8.16
C GLY A 203 16.25 16.53 8.02
N ASP A 204 16.80 17.66 7.57
CA ASP A 204 16.15 18.97 7.73
C ASP A 204 15.67 19.58 6.40
N LYS A 205 15.99 18.96 5.25
CA LYS A 205 15.64 19.53 3.94
C LYS A 205 14.18 19.32 3.57
N PHE A 206 13.64 18.13 3.81
CA PHE A 206 12.25 17.77 3.51
C PHE A 206 11.47 17.41 4.78
N SER A 207 10.27 17.97 4.89
CA SER A 207 9.28 17.60 5.91
C SER A 207 8.52 16.32 5.55
N PHE A 208 7.66 15.82 6.43
CA PHE A 208 6.80 14.66 6.13
C PHE A 208 5.92 14.90 4.90
N GLU A 209 5.34 16.09 4.81
CA GLU A 209 4.47 16.50 3.71
C GLU A 209 5.24 16.54 2.39
N ASP A 210 6.48 17.04 2.41
CA ASP A 210 7.35 17.07 1.24
C ASP A 210 7.71 15.66 0.76
N ILE A 211 8.00 14.75 1.70
CA ILE A 211 8.26 13.34 1.38
C ILE A 211 7.04 12.71 0.68
N GLU A 212 5.82 12.93 1.18
CA GLU A 212 4.61 12.41 0.51
C GLU A 212 4.48 12.96 -0.92
N VAL A 213 4.78 14.24 -1.16
CA VAL A 213 4.78 14.84 -2.50
C VAL A 213 5.84 14.19 -3.41
N ILE A 214 7.05 13.99 -2.91
CA ILE A 214 8.13 13.33 -3.67
C ILE A 214 7.73 11.89 -3.99
N LEU A 215 7.18 11.14 -3.04
CA LEU A 215 6.81 9.74 -3.27
C LEU A 215 5.71 9.59 -4.32
N ARG A 216 4.72 10.49 -4.38
CA ARG A 216 3.66 10.50 -5.41
C ARG A 216 4.22 10.62 -6.84
N ASN A 217 5.41 11.19 -7.00
CA ASN A 217 6.07 11.42 -8.28
C ASN A 217 7.06 10.31 -8.69
N LEU A 218 7.19 9.21 -7.93
CA LEU A 218 8.13 8.11 -8.24
C LEU A 218 7.70 7.24 -9.43
N GLY A 219 6.42 7.26 -9.79
CA GLY A 219 5.85 6.29 -10.72
C GLY A 219 5.88 4.87 -10.16
N ASP A 220 6.14 3.89 -11.01
CA ASP A 220 6.12 2.47 -10.63
C ASP A 220 7.34 2.08 -9.79
N ILE A 221 7.06 1.65 -8.56
CA ILE A 221 8.06 1.13 -7.62
C ILE A 221 8.20 -0.38 -7.84
N PRO A 222 9.41 -0.87 -8.16
CA PRO A 222 9.65 -2.28 -8.40
C PRO A 222 9.61 -3.07 -7.08
N ASP A 223 9.36 -4.37 -7.15
CA ASP A 223 9.64 -5.27 -6.03
C ASP A 223 11.15 -5.22 -5.70
N ILE A 224 11.48 -5.18 -4.41
CA ILE A 224 12.86 -5.11 -3.90
C ILE A 224 13.06 -6.26 -2.92
N ASP A 225 14.01 -7.14 -3.23
CA ASP A 225 14.31 -8.29 -2.38
C ASP A 225 14.94 -7.85 -1.04
N PRO A 226 14.83 -8.65 0.03
CA PRO A 226 15.38 -8.30 1.34
C PRO A 226 16.89 -7.98 1.28
N LEU A 227 17.29 -6.91 1.97
CA LEU A 227 18.66 -6.39 1.99
C LEU A 227 19.18 -5.86 0.64
N GLU A 228 18.33 -5.80 -0.38
CA GLU A 228 18.64 -5.15 -1.64
C GLU A 228 18.09 -3.73 -1.70
N TRP A 229 18.58 -2.98 -2.69
CA TRP A 229 18.12 -1.63 -2.95
C TRP A 229 17.98 -1.37 -4.45
N LYS A 230 17.04 -0.49 -4.77
CA LYS A 230 16.81 0.06 -6.11
C LYS A 230 16.68 1.56 -5.98
N PHE A 231 16.80 2.29 -7.08
CA PHE A 231 16.54 3.73 -7.08
C PHE A 231 15.49 4.09 -8.12
N ARG A 232 14.83 5.21 -7.85
CA ARG A 232 13.87 5.85 -8.74
C ARG A 232 14.11 7.35 -8.75
N GLN A 233 13.84 7.94 -9.90
CA GLN A 233 13.80 9.38 -10.04
C GLN A 233 12.43 9.89 -9.62
N SER A 234 12.43 11.03 -8.95
CA SER A 234 11.24 11.81 -8.62
C SER A 234 11.52 13.30 -8.81
N PHE A 235 10.52 14.14 -8.55
CA PHE A 235 10.57 15.59 -8.68
C PHE A 235 9.89 16.29 -7.50
N TYR A 236 10.45 17.42 -7.09
CA TYR A 236 9.87 18.33 -6.11
C TYR A 236 10.24 19.77 -6.46
N ASN A 237 9.23 20.63 -6.62
CA ASN A 237 9.39 22.01 -7.08
C ASN A 237 10.30 22.10 -8.33
N ASP A 238 10.00 21.29 -9.34
CA ASP A 238 10.75 21.15 -10.60
C ASP A 238 12.21 20.70 -10.49
N ASN A 239 12.68 20.33 -9.29
CA ASN A 239 14.01 19.78 -9.07
C ASN A 239 13.97 18.25 -9.07
N GLN A 240 14.90 17.64 -9.78
CA GLN A 240 15.09 16.19 -9.79
C GLN A 240 15.64 15.71 -8.44
N ILE A 241 15.03 14.67 -7.90
CA ILE A 241 15.45 14.00 -6.67
C ILE A 241 15.61 12.51 -6.97
N TRP A 242 16.68 11.92 -6.46
CA TRP A 242 16.87 10.48 -6.47
C TRP A 242 16.38 9.90 -5.16
N VAL A 243 15.53 8.88 -5.25
CA VAL A 243 15.01 8.14 -4.10
C VAL A 243 15.54 6.73 -4.19
N TYR A 244 16.46 6.39 -3.29
CA TYR A 244 16.95 5.03 -3.12
C TYR A 244 16.03 4.31 -2.16
N LEU A 245 15.45 3.20 -2.59
CA LEU A 245 14.55 2.37 -1.81
C LEU A 245 15.30 1.11 -1.40
N ILE A 246 15.41 0.90 -0.09
CA ILE A 246 16.16 -0.21 0.49
C ILE A 246 15.19 -1.06 1.29
N ASN A 247 15.08 -2.35 0.95
CA ASN A 247 14.33 -3.28 1.78
C ASN A 247 15.23 -3.73 2.94
N SER A 248 14.86 -3.38 4.17
CA SER A 248 15.73 -3.61 5.33
C SER A 248 15.89 -5.08 5.70
N GLY A 249 14.98 -5.96 5.27
CA GLY A 249 14.94 -7.36 5.70
C GLY A 249 14.65 -7.58 7.19
N VAL A 250 14.49 -6.51 7.98
CA VAL A 250 14.09 -6.54 9.39
C VAL A 250 12.78 -5.78 9.56
N GLY A 251 12.00 -6.13 10.57
CA GLY A 251 10.64 -5.62 10.68
C GLY A 251 9.96 -6.07 11.94
N VAL A 252 8.72 -5.63 12.10
CA VAL A 252 7.84 -6.15 13.13
C VAL A 252 6.98 -7.25 12.54
N THR A 253 6.48 -8.14 13.39
CA THR A 253 5.45 -9.10 13.01
C THR A 253 4.13 -8.67 13.64
N GLU A 254 3.14 -8.31 12.82
CA GLU A 254 1.76 -8.06 13.26
C GLU A 254 0.95 -9.34 13.04
N GLN A 255 0.55 -10.00 14.13
CA GLN A 255 -0.05 -11.35 14.10
C GLN A 255 0.85 -12.35 13.34
N GLU A 256 0.46 -12.78 12.15
CA GLU A 256 1.22 -13.71 11.29
C GLU A 256 1.90 -13.00 10.10
N LEU A 257 1.69 -11.69 9.96
CA LEU A 257 2.25 -10.89 8.88
C LEU A 257 3.58 -10.26 9.31
N PHE A 258 4.66 -10.66 8.64
CA PHE A 258 5.95 -9.98 8.78
C PHE A 258 5.98 -8.70 7.92
N GLU A 259 6.28 -7.58 8.57
CA GLU A 259 6.25 -6.23 8.00
C GLU A 259 7.67 -5.64 7.98
N PRO A 260 8.47 -5.90 6.93
CA PRO A 260 9.81 -5.34 6.82
C PRO A 260 9.75 -3.82 6.68
N TYR A 261 10.71 -3.11 7.30
CA TYR A 261 10.87 -1.68 7.03
C TYR A 261 11.48 -1.45 5.65
N PHE A 262 11.18 -0.29 5.06
CA PHE A 262 12.01 0.25 3.98
C PHE A 262 12.75 1.49 4.47
N TYR A 263 14.01 1.60 4.05
CA TYR A 263 14.82 2.79 4.26
C TYR A 263 14.92 3.53 2.93
N LEU A 264 14.47 4.78 2.93
CA LEU A 264 14.48 5.63 1.75
C LEU A 264 15.54 6.70 1.90
N LEU A 265 16.43 6.83 0.91
CA LEU A 265 17.43 7.89 0.86
C LEU A 265 17.03 8.89 -0.21
N PHE A 266 16.80 10.14 0.20
CA PHE A 266 16.46 11.23 -0.70
C PHE A 266 17.73 12.02 -0.99
N ALA A 267 18.07 12.15 -2.27
CA ALA A 267 19.37 12.64 -2.69
C ALA A 267 19.28 13.57 -3.90
N ALA A 268 20.32 14.39 -4.07
CA ALA A 268 20.51 15.17 -5.28
C ALA A 268 20.72 14.25 -6.50
N SER A 269 20.46 14.77 -7.71
CA SER A 269 20.56 14.00 -8.95
C SER A 269 21.97 13.54 -9.32
N GLU A 270 22.98 14.22 -8.78
CA GLU A 270 24.41 13.94 -8.99
C GLU A 270 25.00 13.02 -7.89
N SER A 271 24.17 12.52 -6.99
CA SER A 271 24.63 11.75 -5.83
C SER A 271 25.15 10.36 -6.22
N TYR A 272 26.34 10.03 -5.71
CA TYR A 272 26.93 8.70 -5.79
C TYR A 272 27.12 8.13 -4.40
N PHE A 273 26.43 7.02 -4.11
CA PHE A 273 26.42 6.42 -2.76
C PHE A 273 27.25 5.15 -2.62
N GLY A 274 27.73 4.52 -3.71
CA GLY A 274 28.51 3.28 -3.63
C GLY A 274 27.88 2.26 -2.67
N ASP A 275 28.64 1.81 -1.68
CA ASP A 275 28.20 0.83 -0.67
C ASP A 275 27.44 1.44 0.53
N PHE A 276 27.20 2.76 0.54
CA PHE A 276 26.53 3.44 1.65
C PHE A 276 25.14 2.89 1.99
N PRO A 277 24.27 2.53 1.03
CA PRO A 277 22.99 1.89 1.34
C PRO A 277 23.15 0.64 2.22
N GLY A 278 24.14 -0.20 1.95
CA GLY A 278 24.47 -1.37 2.77
C GLY A 278 24.95 -0.99 4.17
N LYS A 279 25.86 -0.01 4.27
CA LYS A 279 26.35 0.51 5.57
C LYS A 279 25.21 1.09 6.42
N LEU A 280 24.31 1.85 5.82
CA LEU A 280 23.14 2.42 6.50
C LEU A 280 22.20 1.32 6.99
N THR A 281 21.91 0.34 6.13
CA THR A 281 21.03 -0.80 6.45
C THR A 281 21.57 -1.57 7.65
N ALA A 282 22.85 -1.93 7.66
CA ALA A 282 23.44 -2.66 8.78
C ALA A 282 23.32 -1.90 10.11
N LYS A 283 23.53 -0.57 10.09
CA LYS A 283 23.44 0.24 11.31
C LYS A 283 22.01 0.47 11.80
N PHE A 284 21.04 0.65 10.89
CA PHE A 284 19.63 0.78 11.27
C PHE A 284 19.06 -0.55 11.75
N ASN A 285 19.41 -1.66 11.08
CA ASN A 285 19.01 -3.00 11.50
C ASN A 285 19.56 -3.37 12.88
N ALA A 286 20.74 -2.87 13.27
CA ALA A 286 21.25 -3.10 14.63
C ALA A 286 20.38 -2.46 15.74
N ILE A 287 19.54 -1.48 15.39
CA ILE A 287 18.62 -0.81 16.32
C ILE A 287 17.20 -1.38 16.20
N LEU A 288 16.78 -1.73 14.98
CA LEU A 288 15.41 -2.11 14.64
C LEU A 288 15.19 -3.62 14.45
N GLY A 289 16.26 -4.43 14.43
CA GLY A 289 16.22 -5.88 14.33
C GLY A 289 16.24 -6.61 15.66
#